data_AF-A0A3D4HHE3-F1
#
_entry.id   AF-A0A3D4HHE3-F1
#
_cell.length_a   1.000
_cell.length_b   1.000
_cell.length_c   1.000
_cell.angle_alpha   90.00
_cell.angle_beta   90.00
_cell.angle_gamma   90.00
#
_symmetry.space_group_name_H-M   'P 1'
#
loop_
_entity.id
_entity.type
_entity.pdbx_description
1 polymer ?
#
loop_
_entity_poly.entity_id
_entity_poly.type
_entity_poly.pdbx_seq_one_letter_code
_entity_poly.pdbx_strand_id
1 'polypeptide(L)' 'MSLKRSVLEGFIGLLSKLYPKSKGQRPNKIFVLRNNDIGDLLVSTPIFEALKKAHPEAYIIAGVG' A
#
# COMPACT_ATOMS: atom_id res chain seq x y z
N MET A 1 -25.90 -21.57 17.14
CA MET A 1 -25.32 -20.28 16.70
C MET A 1 -26.27 -19.16 17.11
N SER A 2 -25.79 -18.13 17.81
CA SER A 2 -26.65 -17.04 18.31
C SER A 2 -27.19 -16.22 17.14
N LEU A 3 -28.52 -16.15 17.02
CA LEU A 3 -29.26 -15.43 15.97
C LEU A 3 -28.78 -13.97 15.82
N LYS A 4 -28.35 -13.36 16.93
CA LYS A 4 -27.80 -11.99 16.97
C LYS A 4 -26.55 -11.82 16.09
N ARG A 5 -25.71 -12.86 16.00
CA ARG A 5 -24.46 -12.84 15.24
C ARG A 5 -24.74 -12.89 13.74
N SER A 6 -25.72 -13.69 13.33
CA SER A 6 -26.11 -13.83 11.92
C SER A 6 -26.70 -12.53 11.36
N VAL A 7 -27.50 -11.81 12.16
CA VAL A 7 -28.04 -10.50 11.77
C VAL A 7 -26.92 -9.47 11.64
N LEU A 8 -25.97 -9.46 12.57
CA LEU A 8 -24.84 -8.53 12.56
C LEU A 8 -23.93 -8.76 11.35
N GLU A 9 -23.61 -10.02 11.04
CA GLU A 9 -22.78 -10.38 9.87
C GLU A 9 -23.47 -10.03 8.55
N GLY A 10 -24.79 -10.27 8.45
CA GLY A 10 -25.57 -9.84 7.29
C GLY A 10 -25.57 -8.32 7.10
N PHE A 11 -25.69 -7.56 8.20
CA PHE A 11 -25.67 -6.10 8.16
C PHE A 11 -24.30 -5.54 7.78
N ILE A 12 -23.21 -6.10 8.33
CA ILE A 12 -21.83 -5.74 7.96
C ILE A 12 -21.54 -6.10 6.49
N GLY A 13 -22.00 -7.26 6.03
CA GLY A 13 -21.88 -7.68 4.63
C GLY A 13 -22.59 -6.72 3.68
N LEU A 14 -23.80 -6.26 4.04
CA LEU A 14 -24.55 -5.28 3.27
C LEU A 14 -23.85 -3.90 3.24
N LEU A 15 -23.40 -3.43 4.41
CA LEU A 15 -22.68 -2.16 4.53
C LEU A 15 -21.36 -2.16 3.76
N SER A 16 -20.59 -3.25 3.80
CA SER A 16 -19.33 -3.35 3.04
C SER A 16 -19.53 -3.36 1.53
N LYS A 17 -20.70 -3.79 1.05
CA LYS A 17 -21.08 -3.72 -0.37
C LYS A 17 -21.49 -2.31 -0.80
N LEU A 18 -22.08 -1.54 0.11
CA LEU A 18 -22.47 -0.13 -0.09
C LEU A 18 -21.29 0.84 0.03
N TYR A 19 -20.29 0.50 0.83
CA TYR A 19 -19.01 1.21 0.93
C TYR A 19 -17.92 0.39 0.23
N PRO A 20 -17.91 0.33 -1.12
CA PRO A 20 -16.85 -0.37 -1.83
C PRO A 20 -15.52 0.20 -1.37
N LYS A 21 -14.62 -0.70 -0.95
CA LYS A 21 -13.25 -0.35 -0.58
C LYS A 21 -12.73 0.58 -1.66
N SER A 22 -12.46 1.83 -1.27
CA SER A 22 -11.92 2.84 -2.18
C SER A 22 -10.82 2.17 -2.99
N LYS A 23 -10.96 2.17 -4.32
CA LYS A 23 -9.85 1.78 -5.19
C LYS A 23 -8.73 2.72 -4.81
N GLY A 24 -7.80 2.23 -3.98
CA GLY A 24 -6.76 3.04 -3.39
C GLY A 24 -6.14 3.85 -4.50
N GLN A 25 -6.11 5.18 -4.34
CA GLN A 25 -5.47 6.03 -5.33
C GLN A 25 -4.05 5.52 -5.52
N ARG A 26 -3.60 5.46 -6.77
CA ARG A 26 -2.21 5.10 -7.05
C ARG A 26 -1.31 6.06 -6.27
N PRO A 27 -0.31 5.55 -5.53
CA PRO A 27 0.56 6.41 -4.77
C PRO A 27 1.32 7.34 -5.73
N ASN A 28 1.10 8.63 -5.55
CA ASN A 28 1.69 9.71 -6.32
C ASN A 28 2.97 10.25 -5.64
N LYS A 29 3.21 9.88 -4.37
CA LYS A 29 4.45 10.16 -3.62
C LYS A 29 4.88 8.92 -2.86
N ILE A 30 6.14 8.52 -3.01
CA ILE A 30 6.71 7.33 -2.37
C ILE A 30 8.01 7.75 -1.67
N PHE A 31 8.09 7.48 -0.38
CA PHE A 31 9.31 7.70 0.40
C PHE A 31 9.90 6.34 0.78
N VAL A 32 11.14 6.09 0.35
CA VAL A 32 11.86 4.84 0.62
C VAL A 32 12.87 5.12 1.73
N LEU A 33 12.64 4.55 2.91
CA LEU A 33 13.62 4.55 3.98
C LEU A 33 14.57 3.37 3.76
N ARG A 34 15.87 3.64 3.74
CA ARG A 34 16.90 2.61 3.60
C ARG A 34 18.09 2.91 4.50
N ASN A 35 18.85 1.89 4.84
CA ASN A 35 20.09 2.03 5.59
C ASN A 35 21.09 2.89 4.80
N ASN A 36 21.99 3.58 5.50
CA ASN A 36 23.00 4.46 4.91
C ASN A 36 24.20 3.71 4.28
N ASP A 37 24.27 2.38 4.42
CA ASP A 37 25.39 1.59 3.91
C ASP A 37 25.44 1.55 2.38
N ILE A 38 26.63 1.65 1.80
CA ILE A 38 26.80 1.63 0.35
C ILE A 38 26.42 0.26 -0.27
N GLY A 39 26.65 -0.84 0.45
CA GLY A 39 26.21 -2.17 0.02
C GLY A 39 24.69 -2.22 -0.14
N ASP A 40 23.97 -1.70 0.84
CA ASP A 40 22.51 -1.63 0.86
C ASP A 40 21.96 -0.71 -0.24
N LEU A 41 22.69 0.34 -0.62
CA LEU A 41 22.34 1.19 -1.78
C LEU A 41 22.29 0.35 -3.04
N LEU A 42 23.39 -0.36 -3.32
CA LEU A 42 23.57 -1.07 -4.57
C LEU A 42 22.51 -2.15 -4.74
N VAL A 43 22.25 -2.93 -3.67
CA VAL A 43 21.25 -4.00 -3.71
C VAL A 43 19.80 -3.50 -3.69
N SER A 44 19.54 -2.28 -3.20
CA SER A 44 18.18 -1.71 -3.19
C SER A 44 17.81 -0.99 -4.50
N THR A 45 18.78 -0.68 -5.38
CA THR A 45 18.55 -0.02 -6.68
C THR A 45 17.42 -0.64 -7.52
N PRO A 46 17.32 -1.98 -7.68
CA PRO A 46 16.25 -2.61 -8.47
C PRO A 46 14.84 -2.34 -7.94
N ILE A 47 14.70 -2.03 -6.64
CA ILE A 47 13.41 -1.67 -6.04
C ILE A 47 12.93 -0.33 -6.61
N PHE A 48 13.82 0.64 -6.79
CA PHE A 48 13.45 1.93 -7.37
C PHE A 48 12.96 1.79 -8.81
N GLU A 49 13.59 0.92 -9.61
CA GLU A 49 13.14 0.61 -10.97
C GLU A 49 11.76 -0.03 -10.98
N ALA A 50 11.54 -1.03 -10.12
CA ALA A 50 10.26 -1.70 -9.98
C ALA A 50 9.16 -0.73 -9.53
N LEU A 51 9.45 0.14 -8.57
CA LEU A 51 8.52 1.18 -8.09
C LEU A 51 8.17 2.17 -9.20
N LYS A 52 9.15 2.62 -9.99
CA LYS A 52 8.90 3.56 -11.09
C LYS A 52 8.10 2.90 -12.22
N LYS A 53 8.32 1.62 -12.49
CA LYS A 53 7.53 0.84 -13.46
C LYS A 53 6.08 0.65 -13.01
N ALA A 54 5.86 0.36 -11.72
CA ALA A 54 4.53 0.16 -11.15
C ALA A 54 3.76 1.47 -10.97
N HIS A 55 4.48 2.57 -10.68
CA HIS A 55 3.92 3.91 -10.45
C HIS A 55 4.68 4.98 -11.26
N PRO A 56 4.47 5.03 -12.59
CA PRO A 56 5.21 5.94 -13.47
C PRO A 56 5.06 7.42 -13.10
N GLU A 57 3.88 7.81 -12.63
CA GLU A 57 3.56 9.16 -12.17
C GLU A 57 4.06 9.51 -10.76
N ALA A 58 4.57 8.54 -10.00
CA ALA A 58 5.00 8.78 -8.62
C ALA A 58 6.30 9.59 -8.54
N TYR A 59 6.33 10.52 -7.59
CA TYR A 59 7.54 11.17 -7.11
C TYR A 59 8.16 10.30 -6.01
N ILE A 60 9.38 9.81 -6.24
CA ILE A 60 10.07 8.86 -5.36
C ILE A 60 11.27 9.56 -4.70
N ILE A 61 11.33 9.55 -3.37
CA ILE A 61 12.45 10.09 -2.58
C ILE A 61 13.03 8.98 -1.72
N ALA A 62 14.35 8.91 -1.60
CA ALA A 62 15.02 8.04 -0.65
C ALA A 62 15.49 8.85 0.58
N GLY A 63 15.21 8.34 1.77
CA GLY A 63 15.79 8.82 3.02
C GLY A 63 16.76 7.79 3.59
N VAL A 64 17.84 8.28 4.19
CA VAL A 64 18.81 7.48 4.93
C VAL A 64 18.90 8.00 6.36
N GLY A 65 19.14 7.11 7.30
CA GLY A 65 19.29 7.38 8.73
C GLY A 65 20.09 6.28 9.40
#